data_AF-A0A418IPQ6-F1
#
_entry.id   AF-A0A418IPQ6-F1
#
_cell.length_a   1.000
_cell.length_b   1.000
_cell.length_c   1.000
_cell.angle_alpha   90.00
_cell.angle_beta   90.00
_cell.angle_gamma   90.00
#
_symmetry.space_group_name_H-M   'P 1'
#
loop_
_entity.id
_entity.type
_entity.pdbx_description
1 polymer ?
#
loop_
_entity_poly.entity_id
_entity_poly.type
_entity_poly.pdbx_seq_one_letter_code
_entity_poly.pdbx_strand_id
1 'polypeptide(L)' 'MKLNLERLKQTRIDNEFSQEYMTKELGWKSRSQYSKRESGTVSIGADELIAIAKILGYSKEEVGYFFD' A
#
# COMPACT_ATOMS: atom_id res chain seq x y z
N MET A 1 14.34 8.54 6.79
CA MET A 1 13.29 8.18 5.82
C MET A 1 12.22 7.38 6.53
N LYS A 2 10.99 7.88 6.58
CA LYS A 2 9.84 7.19 7.20
C LYS A 2 8.77 6.95 6.14
N LEU A 3 8.14 5.77 6.16
CA LEU A 3 7.02 5.49 5.27
C LEU A 3 5.82 6.40 5.62
N ASN A 4 5.33 7.13 4.62
CA ASN A 4 4.18 8.02 4.73
C ASN A 4 2.90 7.24 4.38
N LEU A 5 2.24 6.72 5.41
CA LEU A 5 1.02 5.90 5.27
C LEU A 5 -0.18 6.70 4.77
N GLU A 6 -0.27 7.99 5.09
CA GLU A 6 -1.33 8.86 4.57
C GLU A 6 -1.17 9.08 3.07
N ARG A 7 0.05 9.27 2.57
CA ARG A 7 0.34 9.34 1.12
C ARG A 7 -0.08 8.05 0.42
N LEU A 8 0.30 6.89 0.96
CA LEU A 8 -0.08 5.59 0.41
C LEU A 8 -1.61 5.42 0.34
N LYS A 9 -2.31 5.78 1.43
CA LYS A 9 -3.77 5.74 1.51
C LYS A 9 -4.44 6.70 0.52
N GLN A 10 -3.93 7.93 0.41
CA GLN A 10 -4.47 8.93 -0.50
C GLN A 10 -4.30 8.48 -1.95
N THR A 11 -3.11 8.01 -2.34
CA THR A 11 -2.86 7.44 -3.68
C THR A 11 -3.82 6.29 -3.99
N ARG A 12 -4.12 5.42 -3.01
CA ARG A 12 -5.13 4.36 -3.20
C ARG A 12 -6.52 4.95 -3.51
N ILE A 13 -6.94 5.97 -2.75
CA ILE A 13 -8.23 6.63 -2.92
C ILE A 13 -8.31 7.35 -4.26
N ASP A 14 -7.24 8.02 -4.68
CA ASP A 14 -7.15 8.73 -5.96
C ASP A 14 -7.24 7.77 -7.16
N ASN A 15 -6.78 6.53 -6.99
CA ASN A 15 -6.94 5.44 -7.97
C ASN A 15 -8.31 4.73 -7.87
N GLU A 16 -9.23 5.20 -7.01
CA GLU A 16 -10.55 4.60 -6.76
C GLU A 16 -10.49 3.13 -6.26
N PHE A 17 -9.36 2.71 -5.70
CA PHE A 17 -9.16 1.35 -5.22
C PHE A 17 -9.71 1.17 -3.81
N SER A 18 -10.59 0.19 -3.61
CA SER A 18 -11.02 -0.19 -2.26
C SER A 18 -9.96 -1.04 -1.54
N GLN A 19 -10.01 -1.11 -0.21
CA GLN A 19 -9.14 -2.03 0.55
C GLN A 19 -9.38 -3.51 0.18
N GLU A 20 -10.61 -3.83 -0.24
CA GLU A 20 -10.97 -5.18 -0.73
C GLU A 20 -10.31 -5.47 -2.07
N TYR A 21 -10.27 -4.49 -2.98
CA TYR A 21 -9.56 -4.59 -4.25
C TYR A 21 -8.07 -4.82 -4.02
N MET A 22 -7.41 -3.99 -3.19
CA MET A 22 -5.99 -4.17 -2.87
C MET A 22 -5.69 -5.55 -2.29
N THR A 23 -6.57 -6.04 -1.40
CA THR A 23 -6.44 -7.38 -0.81
C THR A 23 -6.46 -8.47 -1.87
N LYS A 24 -7.38 -8.38 -2.85
CA LYS A 24 -7.48 -9.35 -3.96
C LYS A 24 -6.25 -9.32 -4.86
N GLU A 25 -5.81 -8.12 -5.26
CA GLU A 25 -4.62 -7.95 -6.12
C GLU A 25 -3.32 -8.41 -5.43
N LEU A 26 -3.23 -8.26 -4.11
CA LEU A 26 -2.10 -8.76 -3.31
C LEU A 26 -2.17 -10.27 -3.02
N GLY A 27 -3.25 -10.96 -3.41
CA GLY A 27 -3.48 -12.36 -3.05
C GLY A 27 -3.64 -12.58 -1.54
N TRP A 28 -4.05 -11.57 -0.79
CA TRP A 28 -4.25 -11.64 0.65
C TRP A 28 -5.63 -12.19 1.00
N LYS A 29 -5.72 -12.87 2.14
CA LYS A 29 -6.95 -13.59 2.52
C LYS A 29 -8.00 -12.71 3.20
N SER A 30 -7.64 -11.50 3.64
CA SER A 30 -8.52 -10.67 4.45
C SER A 30 -8.28 -9.18 4.25
N ARG A 31 -9.37 -8.42 4.07
CA ARG A 31 -9.35 -6.95 4.09
C ARG A 31 -8.72 -6.37 5.36
N SER A 32 -8.87 -7.06 6.49
CA SER A 32 -8.28 -6.63 7.77
C SER A 32 -6.75 -6.65 7.71
N GLN A 33 -6.15 -7.59 6.96
CA GLN A 33 -4.72 -7.68 6.76
C GLN A 33 -4.17 -6.40 6.09
N TYR A 34 -4.85 -5.93 5.04
CA TYR A 34 -4.51 -4.68 4.37
C TYR A 34 -4.82 -3.45 5.24
N SER A 35 -5.99 -3.41 5.87
CA SER A 35 -6.39 -2.27 6.70
C SER A 35 -5.40 -2.00 7.84
N LYS A 36 -4.87 -3.04 8.50
CA LYS A 36 -3.89 -2.89 9.59
C LYS A 36 -2.55 -2.31 9.12
N ARG A 37 -2.18 -2.59 7.87
CA ARG A 37 -0.95 -2.07 7.25
C ARG A 37 -1.11 -0.62 6.84
N GLU A 38 -2.23 -0.32 6.18
CA GLU A 38 -2.58 1.05 5.79
C GLU A 38 -2.76 1.96 7.02
N SER A 39 -3.30 1.45 8.13
CA SER A 39 -3.42 2.21 9.39
C SER A 39 -2.16 2.26 10.23
N GLY A 40 -1.09 1.54 9.85
CA GLY A 40 0.16 1.46 10.61
C GLY A 40 0.09 0.62 11.89
N THR A 41 -1.01 -0.10 12.13
CA THR A 41 -1.12 -1.08 13.22
C THR A 41 -0.15 -2.25 13.03
N VAL A 42 0.13 -2.61 11.78
CA VAL A 42 1.15 -3.58 11.38
C VAL A 42 2.08 -2.87 10.39
N SER A 43 3.39 -2.99 10.58
CA SER A 43 4.37 -2.40 9.67
C SER A 43 4.29 -3.06 8.28
N ILE A 44 4.47 -2.26 7.23
CA ILE A 44 4.60 -2.74 5.86
C ILE A 44 6.05 -3.17 5.61
N GLY A 45 6.26 -4.42 5.21
CA GLY A 45 7.56 -4.93 4.80
C GLY A 45 7.99 -4.40 3.43
N ALA A 46 9.28 -4.52 3.09
CA ALA A 46 9.80 -4.03 1.80
C ALA A 46 9.11 -4.67 0.59
N ASP A 47 8.94 -5.99 0.59
CA ASP A 47 8.29 -6.71 -0.50
C ASP A 47 6.80 -6.37 -0.60
N GLU A 48 6.14 -6.19 0.55
CA GLU A 48 4.74 -5.74 0.60
C GLU A 48 4.60 -4.33 0.01
N LEU A 49 5.51 -3.42 0.35
CA LEU A 49 5.51 -2.06 -0.18
C LEU A 49 5.71 -2.05 -1.70
N ILE A 50 6.65 -2.84 -2.23
CA ILE A 50 6.88 -2.95 -3.67
C ILE A 50 5.62 -3.47 -4.37
N ALA A 51 4.96 -4.49 -3.82
CA ALA A 51 3.74 -5.04 -4.38
C ALA A 51 2.58 -4.03 -4.35
N ILE A 52 2.41 -3.31 -3.23
CA ILE A 52 1.41 -2.23 -3.11
C ILE A 52 1.69 -1.12 -4.11
N ALA A 53 2.92 -0.62 -4.18
CA ALA A 53 3.33 0.44 -5.10
C ALA A 53 3.05 0.06 -6.56
N LYS A 54 3.34 -1.18 -6.95
CA LYS A 54 3.03 -1.69 -8.28
C LYS A 54 1.55 -1.64 -8.62
N ILE A 55 0.67 -2.03 -7.68
CA ILE A 55 -0.79 -1.95 -7.88
C ILE A 55 -1.23 -0.48 -8.00
N LEU A 56 -0.60 0.42 -7.25
CA LEU A 56 -0.85 1.87 -7.30
C LEU A 56 -0.25 2.56 -8.55
N GLY A 57 0.39 1.81 -9.46
CA GLY A 57 0.93 2.34 -10.71
C GLY A 57 2.38 2.84 -10.63
N TYR A 58 3.11 2.52 -9.55
CA TYR A 58 4.50 2.94 -9.35
C TYR A 58 5.46 1.77 -9.60
N SER A 59 6.57 2.05 -10.28
CA SER A 59 7.68 1.10 -10.42
C SER A 59 8.46 0.96 -9.10
N LYS A 60 9.37 -0.02 -9.05
CA LYS A 60 10.23 -0.24 -7.87
C LYS A 60 11.14 0.96 -7.62
N GLU A 61 11.57 1.62 -8.69
CA GLU A 61 12.44 2.79 -8.67
C GLU A 61 11.71 4.03 -8.13
N GLU A 62 10.39 4.07 -8.26
CA GLU A 62 9.53 5.18 -7.80
C GLU A 62 8.98 4.98 -6.38
N VAL A 63 9.24 3.84 -5.73
CA VAL A 63 8.78 3.54 -4.35
C VAL A 63 9.22 4.60 -3.34
N GLY A 64 10.32 5.30 -3.61
CA GLY A 64 10.77 6.45 -2.82
C GLY A 64 9.71 7.55 -2.67
N TYR A 65 8.75 7.64 -3.60
CA TYR A 65 7.60 8.53 -3.52
C TYR A 65 6.80 8.37 -2.23
N PHE A 66 6.80 7.19 -1.58
CA PHE A 66 6.03 6.97 -0.34
C PHE A 66 6.80 7.32 0.94
N PHE A 67 8.00 7.90 0.88
CA PHE A 67 8.78 8.25 2.06
C PHE A 67 8.88 9.76 2.28
N ASP A 68 9.06 10.14 3.56
CA ASP A 68 9.50 11.47 4.01
C ASP A 68 10.95 11.42 4.52
#